data_AF-A0A0A9WBV4-F1
#
_entry.id   AF-A0A0A9WBV4-F1
#
_cell.length_a   1.000
_cell.length_b   1.000
_cell.length_c   1.000
_cell.angle_alpha   90.00
_cell.angle_beta   90.00
_cell.angle_gamma   90.00
#
_symmetry.space_group_name_H-M   'P 1'
#
loop_
_entity.id
_entity.type
_entity.pdbx_description
1 polymer ?
#
loop_
_entity_poly.entity_id
_entity_poly.type
_entity_poly.pdbx_seq_one_letter_code
_entity_poly.pdbx_strand_id
1 'polypeptide(L)'
;ESDPVSGSIVCVSCGFVVNDVSIVSELNFYENSFGTSTVIGQFVPGTGPKSFSSSGRGMPMGHTRASRDITLQMAKIRISGIASQLSIPIAVSESAQNIYSFAARTNFISGRRQNTVYAAC
;
A
#
# COMPACT_ATOMS: atom_id res chain seq x y z
N GLU A 1 19.36 -9.67 22.64
CA GLU A 1 19.60 -10.61 21.53
C GLU A 1 18.30 -11.39 21.32
N SER A 2 17.97 -11.75 20.08
CA SER A 2 16.73 -12.49 19.79
C SER A 2 17.07 -13.97 19.70
N ASP A 3 16.47 -14.81 20.55
CA ASP A 3 16.64 -16.25 20.47
C ASP A 3 15.67 -16.83 19.43
N PRO A 4 16.15 -17.29 18.26
CA PRO A 4 15.28 -17.74 17.17
C PRO A 4 14.52 -19.04 17.50
N VAL A 5 15.01 -19.81 18.47
CA VAL A 5 14.40 -21.09 18.88
C VAL A 5 13.25 -20.88 19.87
N SER A 6 13.35 -19.85 20.72
CA SER A 6 12.36 -19.57 21.77
C SER A 6 11.36 -18.48 21.36
N GLY A 7 11.67 -17.70 20.32
CA GLY A 7 10.84 -16.57 19.88
C GLY A 7 10.83 -15.40 20.86
N SER A 8 11.67 -15.46 21.90
CA SER A 8 11.76 -14.45 22.95
C SER A 8 12.89 -13.46 22.67
N ILE A 9 12.62 -12.19 22.97
CA ILE A 9 13.60 -11.12 22.93
C ILE A 9 14.06 -10.86 24.35
N VAL A 10 15.34 -11.11 24.63
CA VAL A 10 15.93 -10.97 25.95
C VAL A 10 16.96 -9.85 25.99
N CYS A 11 16.96 -9.09 27.09
CA CYS A 11 18.00 -8.12 27.37
C CYS A 11 19.24 -8.83 27.91
N VAL A 12 20.33 -8.82 27.14
CA VAL A 12 21.59 -9.51 27.47
C VAL A 12 22.31 -8.89 28.67
N SER A 13 21.95 -7.66 29.06
CA SER A 13 22.57 -6.95 30.19
C SER A 13 21.91 -7.25 31.54
N CYS A 14 20.65 -7.68 31.57
CA CYS A 14 19.91 -7.89 32.82
C CYS A 14 19.04 -9.16 32.85
N GLY A 15 19.03 -9.96 31.78
CA GLY A 15 18.26 -11.20 31.68
C GLY A 15 16.75 -10.99 31.60
N PHE A 16 16.27 -9.74 31.52
CA PHE A 16 14.85 -9.45 31.44
C PHE A 16 14.27 -9.82 30.07
N VAL A 17 13.16 -10.54 30.09
CA VAL A 17 12.43 -10.92 28.89
C VAL A 17 11.52 -9.77 28.49
N VAL A 18 11.83 -9.14 27.36
CA VAL A 18 11.12 -7.95 26.88
C VAL A 18 9.87 -8.36 26.11
N ASN A 19 9.94 -9.47 25.39
CA ASN A 19 8.82 -9.99 24.62
C ASN A 19 8.90 -11.51 24.49
N ASP A 20 7.82 -12.19 24.83
CA ASP A 20 7.66 -13.65 24.71
C ASP A 20 6.95 -14.08 23.43
N VAL A 21 6.39 -13.12 22.67
CA VAL A 21 5.62 -13.41 21.45
C VAL A 21 6.23 -12.67 20.27
N SER A 22 6.98 -13.39 19.43
CA SER A 22 7.48 -12.87 18.17
C SER A 22 6.35 -12.77 17.13
N ILE A 23 5.75 -11.59 16.98
CA ILE A 23 4.86 -11.29 15.86
C ILE A 23 5.74 -11.03 14.64
N VAL A 24 5.91 -12.04 13.79
CA VAL A 24 6.67 -11.91 12.54
C VAL A 24 5.72 -11.51 11.42
N SER A 25 6.06 -10.45 10.70
CA SER A 25 5.31 -9.98 9.52
C SER A 25 5.67 -10.81 8.27
N GLU A 26 5.57 -12.13 8.36
CA GLU A 26 5.80 -13.04 7.23
C GLU A 26 4.48 -13.32 6.49
N LEU A 27 4.57 -13.38 5.15
CA LEU A 27 3.45 -13.75 4.29
C LEU A 27 3.49 -15.26 4.04
N ASN A 28 2.45 -15.96 4.48
CA ASN A 28 2.31 -17.40 4.22
C ASN A 28 1.54 -17.64 2.92
N PHE A 29 2.08 -18.50 2.06
CA PHE A 29 1.45 -18.92 0.81
C PHE A 29 0.98 -20.37 0.95
N TYR A 30 -0.27 -20.63 0.59
CA TYR A 30 -0.85 -21.96 0.51
C TYR A 30 -1.09 -22.31 -0.96
N GLU A 31 -0.55 -23.45 -1.41
CA GLU A 31 -0.84 -23.96 -2.75
C GLU A 31 -2.12 -24.80 -2.70
N ASN A 32 -3.18 -24.32 -3.37
CA ASN A 32 -4.40 -25.10 -3.50
C ASN A 32 -4.17 -26.21 -4.54
N SER A 33 -4.85 -27.36 -4.40
CA SER A 33 -4.69 -28.55 -5.25
C SER A 33 -4.94 -28.33 -6.75
N PHE A 34 -5.34 -27.11 -7.14
CA PHE A 34 -5.52 -26.64 -8.51
C PHE A 34 -4.31 -25.86 -9.06
N GLY A 35 -3.14 -25.90 -8.40
CA GLY A 35 -1.91 -25.24 -8.85
C GLY A 35 -1.94 -23.71 -8.73
N THR A 36 -2.82 -23.18 -7.86
CA THR A 36 -2.89 -21.74 -7.57
C THR A 36 -2.40 -21.48 -6.16
N SER A 37 -1.46 -20.54 -6.01
CA SER A 37 -0.96 -20.11 -4.70
C SER A 37 -1.86 -18.99 -4.16
N THR A 38 -2.45 -19.20 -2.98
CA THR A 38 -3.24 -18.20 -2.26
C THR A 38 -2.47 -17.71 -1.03
N VAL A 39 -2.52 -16.41 -0.75
CA VAL A 39 -1.90 -15.85 0.47
C VAL A 39 -2.85 -16.06 1.64
N ILE A 40 -2.33 -16.59 2.75
CA ILE A 40 -3.06 -16.67 4.01
C ILE A 40 -2.99 -15.28 4.68
N GLY A 41 -4.10 -14.55 4.64
CA GLY A 41 -4.23 -13.24 5.29
C GLY A 41 -4.84 -12.18 4.37
N GLN A 42 -5.18 -11.04 4.95
CA GLN A 42 -5.74 -9.89 4.22
C GLN A 42 -4.71 -8.76 4.19
N PHE A 43 -4.34 -8.30 2.99
CA PHE A 43 -3.52 -7.10 2.86
C PHE A 43 -4.31 -5.87 3.33
N VAL A 44 -3.80 -5.17 4.33
CA VAL A 44 -4.37 -3.93 4.83
C VAL A 44 -3.54 -2.76 4.27
N PRO A 45 -4.04 -2.04 3.24
CA PRO A 45 -3.31 -0.88 2.74
C PRO A 45 -3.29 0.22 3.82
N GLY A 46 -2.15 0.91 3.98
CA GLY A 46 -2.04 2.05 4.89
C GLY A 46 -2.93 3.24 4.49
N THR A 47 -3.45 3.24 3.25
CA THR A 47 -4.32 4.28 2.71
C THR A 47 -5.31 3.65 1.73
N GLY A 48 -6.62 3.71 2.02
CA GLY A 48 -7.68 3.21 1.13
C GLY A 48 -8.71 2.34 1.87
N PRO A 49 -9.83 2.00 1.23
CA PRO A 49 -10.78 1.05 1.78
C PRO A 49 -10.09 -0.31 1.96
N LYS A 50 -10.36 -0.91 3.12
CA LYS A 50 -9.93 -2.24 3.54
C LYS A 50 -10.12 -3.21 2.36
N SER A 51 -9.11 -4.00 2.03
CA SER A 51 -9.16 -4.96 0.92
C SER A 51 -10.36 -5.90 1.12
N PHE A 52 -11.51 -5.58 0.52
CA PHE A 52 -12.65 -6.47 0.55
C PHE A 52 -12.29 -7.59 -0.41
N SER A 53 -11.93 -8.75 0.13
CA SER A 53 -11.83 -10.01 -0.61
C SER A 53 -13.21 -10.31 -1.20
N SER A 54 -13.50 -9.77 -2.37
CA SER A 54 -14.67 -10.11 -3.18
C SER A 54 -14.32 -11.31 -4.05
N SER A 55 -13.97 -12.42 -3.41
CA SER A 55 -14.01 -13.74 -4.04
C SER A 55 -15.33 -14.46 -3.72
N GLY A 56 -16.42 -13.69 -3.62
CA GLY A 56 -17.78 -14.17 -3.41
C GLY A 56 -18.66 -13.74 -4.57
N ARG A 57 -18.97 -14.70 -5.46
CA ARG A 57 -20.00 -14.55 -6.49
C ARG A 57 -21.34 -14.20 -5.81
N GLY A 58 -21.88 -13.02 -6.08
CA GLY A 58 -23.31 -12.77 -5.83
C GLY A 58 -23.74 -11.45 -5.19
N MET A 59 -22.86 -10.50 -4.90
CA MET A 59 -23.29 -9.19 -4.36
C MET A 59 -23.13 -8.09 -5.42
N PRO A 60 -24.15 -7.23 -5.61
CA PRO A 60 -24.15 -6.27 -6.71
C PRO A 60 -22.99 -5.30 -6.54
N MET A 61 -22.31 -5.10 -7.66
CA MET A 61 -21.25 -4.14 -7.94
C MET A 61 -21.70 -2.71 -7.61
N GLY A 62 -21.75 -2.36 -6.33
CA GLY A 62 -22.37 -1.12 -5.83
C GLY A 62 -21.65 -0.42 -4.68
N HIS A 63 -20.56 -0.98 -4.16
CA HIS A 63 -19.64 -0.27 -3.27
C HIS A 63 -18.38 0.10 -4.03
N THR A 64 -18.62 0.92 -5.06
CA THR A 64 -17.79 2.00 -5.59
C THR A 64 -16.41 2.09 -4.95
N ARG A 65 -15.36 1.75 -5.70
CA ARG A 65 -14.01 2.25 -5.41
C ARG A 65 -14.13 3.68 -4.91
N ALA A 66 -13.58 3.99 -3.74
CA ALA A 66 -13.71 5.33 -3.18
C ALA A 66 -13.29 6.33 -4.27
N SER A 67 -14.10 7.37 -4.52
CA SER A 67 -13.82 8.38 -5.56
C SER A 67 -12.40 8.93 -5.46
N ARG A 68 -11.89 9.01 -4.23
CA ARG A 68 -10.51 9.30 -3.88
C ARG A 68 -9.50 8.35 -4.53
N ASP A 69 -9.70 7.04 -4.48
CA ASP A 69 -8.77 6.05 -5.05
C ASP A 69 -8.74 6.15 -6.57
N ILE A 70 -9.90 6.39 -7.20
CA ILE A 70 -9.99 6.63 -8.64
C ILE A 70 -9.16 7.87 -9.00
N THR A 71 -9.28 8.94 -8.21
CA THR A 71 -8.54 10.18 -8.43
C THR A 71 -7.02 9.98 -8.28
N LEU A 72 -6.59 9.21 -7.27
CA LEU A 72 -5.17 8.88 -7.07
C LEU A 72 -4.61 7.99 -8.19
N GLN A 73 -5.39 7.02 -8.68
CA GLN A 73 -4.97 6.18 -9.80
C GLN A 73 -4.88 6.98 -11.11
N MET A 74 -5.83 7.88 -11.38
CA MET A 74 -5.77 8.76 -12.54
C MET A 74 -4.54 9.68 -12.47
N ALA A 75 -4.23 10.23 -11.29
CA ALA A 75 -3.04 11.03 -11.10
C ALA A 75 -1.75 10.22 -11.35
N LYS A 76 -1.68 8.97 -10.85
CA LYS A 76 -0.56 8.05 -11.12
C LYS A 76 -0.30 7.88 -12.62
N ILE A 77 -1.35 7.60 -13.39
CA ILE A 77 -1.25 7.43 -14.85
C ILE A 77 -0.74 8.73 -15.52
N ARG A 78 -1.28 9.88 -15.13
CA ARG A 78 -0.93 11.18 -15.71
C ARG A 78 0.50 11.60 -15.39
N ILE A 79 0.92 11.48 -14.13
CA ILE A 79 2.28 11.76 -13.69
C ILE A 79 3.27 10.82 -14.36
N SER A 80 2.98 9.52 -14.47
CA SER A 80 3.85 8.58 -15.18
C SER A 80 3.94 8.88 -16.68
N GLY A 81 2.84 9.35 -17.29
CA GLY A 81 2.83 9.73 -18.70
C GLY A 81 3.64 10.99 -18.98
N ILE A 82 3.63 11.96 -18.06
CA ILE A 82 4.51 13.14 -18.14
C ILE A 82 5.97 12.70 -17.93
N ALA A 83 6.25 11.88 -16.90
CA ALA A 83 7.59 11.39 -16.60
C ALA A 83 8.20 10.61 -17.77
N SER A 84 7.41 9.77 -18.47
CA SER A 84 7.90 9.02 -19.64
C SER A 84 8.22 9.91 -20.83
N GLN A 85 7.44 10.97 -21.06
CA GLN A 85 7.73 11.95 -22.12
C GLN A 85 9.01 12.75 -21.84
N LEU A 86 9.29 13.05 -20.57
CA LEU A 86 10.51 13.77 -20.16
C LEU A 86 11.69 12.83 -19.85
N SER A 87 11.55 11.51 -20.03
CA SER A 87 12.58 10.51 -19.69
C SER A 87 13.08 10.60 -18.23
N ILE A 88 12.17 10.89 -17.29
CA ILE A 88 12.46 10.99 -15.86
C ILE A 88 12.54 9.59 -15.24
N PRO A 89 13.50 9.30 -14.35
CA PRO A 89 13.61 8.01 -13.67
C PRO A 89 12.38 7.69 -12.80
N ILE A 90 12.03 6.40 -12.75
CA ILE A 90 10.82 5.90 -12.07
C ILE A 90 10.77 6.31 -10.60
N ALA A 91 11.90 6.27 -9.88
CA ALA A 91 11.99 6.66 -8.48
C ALA A 91 11.48 8.10 -8.23
N VAL A 92 11.77 9.02 -9.15
CA VAL A 92 11.29 10.40 -9.05
C VAL A 92 9.78 10.47 -9.32
N SER A 93 9.28 9.70 -10.29
CA SER A 93 7.84 9.63 -10.58
C SER A 93 7.01 9.07 -9.41
N GLU A 94 7.56 8.13 -8.64
CA GLU A 94 6.93 7.60 -7.42
C GLU A 94 6.94 8.64 -6.29
N SER A 95 8.03 9.39 -6.15
CA SER A 95 8.09 10.50 -5.19
C SER A 95 7.05 11.60 -5.49
N ALA A 96 6.87 11.95 -6.77
CA ALA A 96 5.85 12.89 -7.23
C ALA A 96 4.41 12.39 -6.91
N GLN A 97 4.15 11.09 -7.07
CA GLN A 97 2.87 10.48 -6.67
C GLN A 97 2.62 10.60 -5.17
N ASN A 98 3.65 10.41 -4.34
CA ASN A 98 3.54 10.56 -2.89
C ASN A 98 3.22 12.03 -2.50
N ILE A 99 3.88 13.00 -3.13
CA ILE A 99 3.60 14.44 -2.96
C ILE A 99 2.15 14.75 -3.37
N TYR A 100 1.70 14.25 -4.52
CA TYR A 100 0.32 14.41 -4.97
C TYR A 100 -0.68 13.82 -3.96
N SER A 101 -0.38 12.63 -3.40
CA SER A 101 -1.23 11.98 -2.40
C SER A 101 -1.35 12.80 -1.11
N PHE A 102 -0.28 13.50 -0.72
CA PHE A 102 -0.26 14.41 0.41
C PHE A 102 -1.06 15.68 0.11
N ALA A 103 -0.84 16.30 -1.06
CA ALA A 103 -1.61 17.45 -1.54
C ALA A 103 -3.12 17.17 -1.63
N ALA A 104 -3.50 15.94 -2.01
CA ALA A 104 -4.88 15.49 -2.03
C ALA A 104 -5.48 15.29 -0.63
N ARG A 105 -4.68 15.04 0.42
CA ARG A 105 -5.16 14.99 1.82
C ARG A 105 -5.37 16.36 2.40
N THR A 106 -4.55 17.34 2.01
CA THR A 106 -4.63 18.72 2.49
C THR A 106 -5.57 19.61 1.68
N ASN A 107 -6.38 19.03 0.79
CA ASN A 107 -7.29 19.74 -0.14
C ASN A 107 -6.60 20.77 -1.05
N PHE A 108 -5.28 20.66 -1.26
CA PHE A 108 -4.53 21.56 -2.15
C PHE A 108 -4.97 21.45 -3.62
N ILE A 109 -5.51 20.29 -4.01
CA ILE A 109 -5.98 20.01 -5.37
C ILE A 109 -7.35 20.65 -5.69
N SER A 110 -8.07 21.15 -4.69
CA SER A 110 -9.41 21.72 -4.87
C SER A 110 -9.33 23.07 -5.58
N GLY A 111 -10.12 23.25 -6.65
CA GLY A 111 -10.22 24.51 -7.41
C GLY A 111 -9.04 24.82 -8.35
N ARG A 112 -8.01 23.96 -8.43
CA ARG A 112 -6.84 24.15 -9.30
C ARG A 112 -6.94 23.29 -10.57
N ARG A 113 -6.33 23.75 -11.66
CA ARG A 113 -6.21 22.95 -12.89
C ARG A 113 -5.33 21.73 -12.63
N GLN A 114 -5.89 20.54 -12.85
CA GLN A 114 -5.22 19.28 -12.55
C GLN A 114 -3.87 19.13 -13.27
N ASN A 115 -3.76 19.53 -14.53
CA ASN A 115 -2.50 19.46 -15.28
C ASN A 115 -1.37 20.30 -14.64
N THR A 116 -1.71 21.46 -14.05
CA THR A 116 -0.72 22.29 -13.34
C THR A 116 -0.29 21.64 -12.03
N VAL A 117 -1.23 20.99 -11.32
CA VAL A 117 -0.91 20.23 -10.11
C VAL A 117 -0.02 19.03 -10.45
N TYR A 118 -0.31 18.28 -11.50
CA TYR A 118 0.50 17.13 -11.92
C TYR A 118 1.92 17.52 -12.34
N ALA A 119 2.11 18.68 -12.95
CA ALA A 119 3.43 19.16 -13.35
C ALA A 119 4.23 19.80 -12.20
N ALA A 120 3.54 20.26 -11.14
CA ALA A 120 4.18 20.85 -9.96
C ALA A 120 4.60 19.79 -8.91
N CYS A 121 3.98 18.61 -8.94
CA CYS A 121 4.34 17.45 -8.13
C CYS A 121 5.44 16.63 -8.81
#